data_AF-A0A5C3LJ97-F1
#
_entry.id   AF-A0A5C3LJ97-F1
#
_cell.length_a   1.000
_cell.length_b   1.000
_cell.length_c   1.000
_cell.angle_alpha   90.00
_cell.angle_beta   90.00
_cell.angle_gamma   90.00
#
_symmetry.space_group_name_H-M   'P 1'
#
loop_
_entity.id
_entity.type
_entity.pdbx_description
1 polymer ?
#
loop_
_entity_poly.entity_id
_entity_poly.type
_entity_poly.pdbx_seq_one_letter_code
_entity_poly.pdbx_strand_id
1 'polypeptide(L)'
;MVDALPPPGDMGSAERRFWRNYNEEADKYDDVLTKSWKGDMDSILIFAGLFSATLTAFIVESYQRLEPDSGDQTVLILNQLLLVQTALAAGNSSPVPLPTRTSVIPEFRPPTSILICNIFWFLSLSFSLASALGATLVQQWIRSYLQDSQNTSPITHAKIRIYLYDGIKVFKMNTIVGVIPILIHISLFLFYAGIIAFFYSINKV
;
A
#
# COMPACT_ATOMS: atom_id res chain seq x y z
N MET A 1 -3.16 -36.50 24.78
CA MET A 1 -4.16 -37.58 24.83
C MET A 1 -5.02 -37.40 23.60
N VAL A 2 -4.71 -38.18 22.56
CA VAL A 2 -5.31 -38.05 21.23
C VAL A 2 -6.55 -38.94 21.25
N ASP A 3 -7.74 -38.35 21.32
CA ASP A 3 -8.98 -39.11 21.24
C ASP A 3 -9.08 -39.75 19.85
N ALA A 4 -8.87 -41.06 19.82
CA ALA A 4 -8.99 -41.88 18.63
C ALA A 4 -10.46 -41.88 18.18
N LEU A 5 -10.69 -41.37 16.97
CA LEU A 5 -11.99 -41.43 16.30
C LEU A 5 -12.50 -42.88 16.22
N PRO A 6 -13.76 -43.16 16.61
CA PRO A 6 -14.33 -44.50 16.49
C PRO A 6 -14.48 -44.91 15.00
N PRO A 7 -14.42 -46.22 14.71
CA PRO A 7 -14.44 -46.75 13.35
C PRO A 7 -15.76 -46.44 12.61
N PRO A 8 -15.74 -46.33 11.27
CA PRO A 8 -16.82 -45.74 10.45
C PRO A 8 -18.12 -46.56 10.35
N GLY A 9 -18.30 -47.62 11.16
CA GLY A 9 -19.39 -48.58 11.04
C GLY A 9 -20.62 -48.33 11.92
N ASP A 10 -20.53 -47.53 12.99
CA ASP A 10 -21.61 -47.42 13.99
C ASP A 10 -21.98 -45.98 14.36
N MET A 11 -21.98 -45.09 13.36
CA MET A 11 -22.50 -43.74 13.56
C MET A 11 -24.03 -43.81 13.59
N GLY A 12 -24.59 -43.84 14.81
CA GLY A 12 -26.03 -43.81 15.06
C GLY A 12 -26.71 -42.71 14.25
N SER A 13 -27.89 -42.99 13.70
CA SER A 13 -28.64 -42.05 12.84
C SER A 13 -28.88 -40.68 13.49
N ALA A 14 -28.92 -40.63 14.83
CA ALA A 14 -29.01 -39.42 15.62
C ALA A 14 -27.74 -38.55 15.54
N GLU A 15 -26.55 -39.14 15.63
CA GLU A 15 -25.27 -38.44 15.57
C GLU A 15 -25.05 -37.83 14.17
N ARG A 16 -25.37 -38.58 13.11
CA ARG A 16 -25.34 -38.08 11.73
C ARG A 16 -26.30 -36.91 11.50
N ARG A 17 -27.50 -36.96 12.10
CA ARG A 17 -28.46 -35.85 12.02
C ARG A 17 -27.97 -34.62 12.79
N PHE A 18 -27.37 -34.82 13.96
CA PHE A 18 -26.78 -33.73 14.76
C PHE A 18 -25.67 -33.01 13.98
N TRP A 19 -24.70 -33.75 13.43
CA TRP A 19 -23.61 -33.18 12.63
C TRP A 19 -24.11 -32.48 11.36
N ARG A 20 -25.12 -33.05 10.70
CA ARG A 20 -25.73 -32.41 9.53
C ARG A 20 -26.39 -31.08 9.89
N ASN A 21 -27.21 -31.06 10.93
CA ASN A 21 -27.89 -29.85 11.36
C ASN A 21 -26.89 -28.78 11.86
N TYR A 22 -25.84 -29.19 12.58
CA TYR A 22 -24.77 -28.29 13.01
C TYR A 22 -24.02 -27.67 11.83
N ASN A 23 -23.61 -28.50 10.86
CA ASN A 23 -22.91 -28.01 9.67
C ASN A 23 -23.79 -27.06 8.85
N GLU A 24 -25.07 -27.38 8.67
CA GLU A 24 -26.01 -26.54 7.93
C GLU A 24 -26.18 -25.16 8.56
N GLU A 25 -26.22 -25.07 9.89
CA GLU A 25 -26.34 -23.78 10.58
C GLU A 25 -25.02 -22.99 10.56
N ALA A 26 -23.89 -23.67 10.75
CA ALA A 26 -22.57 -23.06 10.67
C ALA A 26 -22.26 -22.55 9.25
N ASP A 27 -22.70 -23.25 8.21
CA ASP A 27 -22.51 -22.85 6.81
C ASP A 27 -23.27 -21.56 6.47
N LYS A 28 -24.47 -21.37 7.03
CA LYS A 28 -25.22 -20.11 6.87
C LYS A 28 -24.47 -18.94 7.50
N TYR A 29 -23.95 -19.12 8.71
CA TYR A 29 -23.20 -18.07 9.39
C TYR A 29 -21.91 -17.72 8.64
N ASP A 30 -21.16 -18.74 8.20
CA ASP A 30 -19.92 -18.55 7.46
C ASP A 30 -20.16 -17.92 6.08
N ASP A 31 -21.23 -18.28 5.38
CA ASP A 31 -21.59 -17.68 4.08
C ASP A 31 -21.89 -16.18 4.22
N VAL A 32 -22.64 -15.79 5.26
CA VAL A 32 -22.92 -14.36 5.54
C VAL A 32 -21.63 -13.59 5.83
N LEU A 33 -20.78 -14.12 6.72
CA LEU A 33 -19.52 -13.48 7.10
C LEU A 33 -18.58 -13.36 5.89
N THR A 34 -18.46 -14.44 5.13
CA THR A 34 -17.59 -14.53 3.96
C THR A 34 -18.01 -13.59 2.85
N LYS A 35 -19.32 -13.44 2.60
CA LYS A 35 -19.86 -12.46 1.65
C LYS A 35 -19.58 -11.02 2.07
N SER A 36 -19.75 -10.70 3.36
CA SER A 36 -19.44 -9.38 3.90
C SER A 36 -17.96 -9.04 3.71
N TRP A 37 -17.06 -9.91 4.19
CA TRP A 37 -15.62 -9.70 4.07
C TRP A 37 -15.17 -9.59 2.62
N LYS A 38 -15.72 -10.40 1.73
CA LYS A 38 -15.42 -10.31 0.31
C LYS A 38 -15.77 -8.92 -0.25
N GLY A 39 -16.95 -8.39 0.09
CA GLY A 39 -17.37 -7.04 -0.32
C GLY A 39 -16.47 -5.93 0.22
N ASP A 40 -16.05 -6.04 1.49
CA ASP A 40 -15.12 -5.10 2.10
C ASP A 40 -13.76 -5.13 1.40
N MET A 41 -13.22 -6.33 1.13
CA MET A 41 -11.95 -6.49 0.41
C MET A 41 -12.03 -5.99 -1.03
N ASP A 42 -13.13 -6.24 -1.75
CA ASP A 42 -13.34 -5.72 -3.11
C ASP A 42 -13.32 -4.18 -3.11
N SER A 43 -13.96 -3.55 -2.11
CA SER A 43 -13.95 -2.08 -1.94
C SER A 43 -12.55 -1.55 -1.63
N ILE A 44 -11.79 -2.23 -0.77
CA ILE A 44 -10.41 -1.87 -0.41
C ILE A 44 -9.49 -1.97 -1.64
N LEU A 45 -9.63 -2.98 -2.48
CA LEU A 45 -8.81 -3.14 -3.69
C LEU A 45 -9.06 -2.03 -4.71
N ILE A 46 -10.32 -1.67 -4.94
CA ILE A 46 -10.69 -0.55 -5.82
C ILE A 46 -10.08 0.74 -5.28
N PHE A 47 -10.26 0.99 -3.98
CA PHE A 47 -9.71 2.17 -3.33
C PHE A 47 -8.18 2.22 -3.41
N ALA A 48 -7.49 1.13 -3.09
CA ALA A 48 -6.03 1.05 -3.12
C ALA A 48 -5.47 1.27 -4.53
N GLY A 49 -6.15 0.77 -5.57
CA GLY A 49 -5.78 1.00 -6.97
C GLY A 49 -5.92 2.47 -7.37
N LEU A 50 -7.06 3.08 -7.09
CA LEU A 50 -7.31 4.50 -7.36
C LEU A 50 -6.34 5.41 -6.60
N PHE A 51 -6.13 5.09 -5.32
CA PHE A 51 -5.22 5.82 -4.45
C PHE A 51 -3.76 5.68 -4.88
N SER A 52 -3.33 4.49 -5.32
CA SER A 52 -1.98 4.29 -5.88
C SER A 52 -1.77 5.12 -7.15
N ALA A 53 -2.78 5.19 -8.02
CA ALA A 53 -2.71 5.98 -9.25
C ALA A 53 -2.57 7.49 -8.95
N THR A 54 -3.39 8.02 -8.04
CA THR A 54 -3.29 9.44 -7.65
C THR A 54 -1.96 9.74 -6.97
N LEU A 55 -1.52 8.87 -6.05
CA LEU A 55 -0.26 9.03 -5.33
C LEU A 55 0.96 8.96 -6.26
N THR A 56 0.93 8.08 -7.26
CA THR A 56 1.97 7.98 -8.29
C THR A 56 2.10 9.29 -9.07
N ALA A 57 0.98 9.94 -9.42
CA ALA A 57 1.02 11.25 -10.08
C ALA A 57 1.73 12.32 -9.25
N PHE A 58 1.45 12.38 -7.94
CA PHE A 58 2.13 13.30 -7.01
C PHE A 58 3.62 12.97 -6.85
N ILE A 59 3.97 11.68 -6.74
CA ILE A 59 5.37 11.23 -6.65
C ILE A 59 6.14 11.64 -7.91
N VAL A 60 5.60 11.38 -9.10
CA VAL A 60 6.24 11.78 -10.38
C VAL A 60 6.48 13.28 -10.44
N GLU A 61 5.47 14.09 -10.10
CA GLU A 61 5.59 15.55 -10.06
C GLU A 61 6.66 16.01 -9.05
N SER A 62 6.71 15.41 -7.86
CA SER A 62 7.72 15.80 -6.88
C SER A 62 9.12 15.32 -7.22
N TYR A 63 9.28 14.19 -7.91
CA TYR A 63 10.59 13.73 -8.39
C TYR A 63 11.20 14.73 -9.37
N GLN A 64 10.39 15.35 -10.23
CA GLN A 64 10.87 16.40 -11.13
C GLN A 64 11.43 17.60 -10.35
N ARG A 65 10.91 17.89 -9.15
CA ARG A 65 11.43 18.96 -8.28
C ARG A 65 12.65 18.56 -7.43
N LEU A 66 13.00 17.27 -7.41
CA LEU A 66 14.23 16.74 -6.83
C LEU A 66 15.39 16.72 -7.84
N GLU A 67 15.13 17.03 -9.10
CA GLU A 67 16.16 17.19 -10.11
C GLU A 67 16.38 18.69 -10.36
N PRO A 68 17.63 19.15 -10.55
CA PRO A 68 17.88 20.54 -10.93
C PRO A 68 17.15 20.85 -12.24
N ASP A 69 16.31 21.88 -12.23
CA ASP A 69 15.66 22.33 -13.46
C ASP A 69 16.74 22.83 -14.44
N SER A 70 16.86 22.12 -15.56
CA SER A 70 17.72 22.51 -16.68
C SER A 70 17.44 23.93 -17.19
N GLY A 71 16.21 24.42 -17.01
CA GLY A 71 15.80 25.79 -17.29
C GLY A 71 16.51 26.79 -16.39
N ASP A 72 16.43 26.61 -15.07
CA ASP A 72 17.11 27.47 -14.09
C ASP A 72 18.64 27.46 -14.25
N GLN A 73 19.22 26.29 -14.56
CA GLN A 73 20.65 26.21 -14.87
C GLN A 73 21.02 27.03 -16.12
N THR A 74 20.17 26.98 -17.15
CA THR A 74 20.37 27.76 -18.38
C THR A 74 20.25 29.26 -18.12
N VAL A 75 19.26 29.70 -17.34
CA VAL A 75 19.08 31.11 -16.96
C VAL A 75 20.28 31.61 -16.14
N LEU A 76 20.80 30.80 -15.24
CA LEU A 76 21.95 31.16 -14.40
C LEU A 76 23.23 31.30 -15.25
N ILE A 77 23.45 30.40 -16.21
CA ILE A 77 24.55 30.49 -17.19
C ILE A 77 24.38 31.75 -18.07
N LEU A 78 23.17 32.03 -18.56
CA LEU A 78 22.89 33.21 -19.39
C LEU A 78 23.15 34.51 -18.62
N ASN A 79 22.72 34.61 -17.37
CA ASN A 79 22.99 35.77 -16.52
C ASN A 79 24.48 35.98 -16.29
N GLN A 80 25.25 34.91 -16.06
CA GLN A 80 26.70 35.03 -15.95
C GLN A 80 27.35 35.47 -17.26
N LEU A 81 26.90 34.95 -18.40
CA LEU A 81 27.43 35.34 -19.71
C LEU A 81 27.16 36.82 -20.01
N LEU A 82 25.97 37.32 -19.64
CA LEU A 82 25.63 38.73 -19.75
C LEU A 82 26.54 39.60 -18.85
N LEU A 83 26.84 39.15 -17.63
CA LEU A 83 27.72 39.83 -16.69
C LEU A 83 29.16 39.94 -17.22
N VAL A 84 29.67 38.87 -17.84
CA VAL A 84 30.99 38.86 -18.49
C VAL A 84 30.99 39.79 -19.71
N GLN A 85 29.97 39.74 -20.56
CA GLN A 85 29.87 40.61 -21.75
C GLN A 85 29.80 42.10 -21.38
N THR A 86 29.03 42.46 -20.36
CA THR A 86 28.91 43.85 -19.90
C THR A 86 30.20 44.36 -19.27
N ALA A 87 30.92 43.52 -18.51
CA ALA A 87 32.24 43.87 -17.97
C ALA A 87 33.29 44.12 -19.06
N LEU A 88 33.29 43.31 -20.13
CA LEU A 88 34.15 43.49 -21.29
C LEU A 88 33.79 44.75 -22.09
N ALA A 89 32.49 45.01 -22.29
CA ALA A 89 32.00 46.19 -23.00
C ALA A 89 32.28 47.51 -22.24
N ALA A 90 32.32 47.47 -20.90
CA ALA A 90 32.64 48.61 -20.05
C ALA A 90 34.14 48.98 -20.02
N GLY A 91 35.00 48.24 -20.74
CA GLY A 91 36.44 48.54 -20.79
C GLY A 91 37.21 48.22 -19.50
N ASN A 92 36.60 47.45 -18.58
CA ASN A 92 37.27 47.00 -17.38
C ASN A 92 38.33 45.94 -17.74
N SER A 93 39.60 46.32 -17.72
CA SER A 93 40.76 45.46 -18.00
C SER A 93 41.19 44.57 -16.83
N SER A 94 40.37 44.49 -15.78
CA SER A 94 40.61 43.56 -14.67
C SER A 94 40.36 42.13 -15.15
N PRO A 95 41.21 41.13 -14.80
CA PRO A 95 40.99 39.75 -15.19
C PRO A 95 39.65 39.28 -14.61
N VAL A 96 38.64 39.16 -15.47
CA VAL A 96 37.36 38.54 -15.11
C VAL A 96 37.71 37.12 -14.65
N PRO A 97 37.44 36.74 -13.39
CA PRO A 97 37.73 35.40 -12.92
C PRO A 97 37.02 34.40 -13.83
N LEU A 98 37.74 33.45 -14.42
CA LEU A 98 37.13 32.36 -15.16
C LEU A 98 36.12 31.67 -14.22
N PRO A 99 34.82 31.67 -14.55
CA PRO A 99 33.84 31.10 -13.67
C PRO A 99 34.10 29.59 -13.61
N THR A 100 34.40 29.10 -12.41
CA THR A 100 34.66 27.68 -12.15
C THR A 100 33.32 26.95 -12.16
N ARG A 101 33.25 25.66 -12.55
CA ARG A 101 31.97 24.92 -12.60
C ARG A 101 31.11 25.07 -11.33
N THR A 102 31.76 25.15 -10.16
CA THR A 102 31.13 25.36 -8.85
C THR A 102 30.57 26.77 -8.62
N SER A 103 31.07 27.81 -9.30
CA SER A 103 30.46 29.15 -9.27
C SER A 103 29.34 29.32 -10.31
N VAL A 104 29.30 28.45 -11.33
CA VAL A 104 28.32 28.47 -12.43
C VAL A 104 27.13 27.56 -12.14
N ILE A 105 27.31 26.50 -11.36
CA ILE A 105 26.24 25.58 -11.00
C ILE A 105 26.37 25.34 -9.49
N PRO A 106 25.55 25.99 -8.65
CA PRO A 106 25.55 25.68 -7.23
C PRO A 106 25.23 24.19 -7.04
N GLU A 107 25.91 23.54 -6.10
CA GLU A 107 25.66 22.13 -5.77
C GLU A 107 24.18 21.97 -5.40
N PHE A 108 23.45 21.22 -6.22
CA PHE A 108 22.01 21.04 -6.01
C PHE A 108 21.79 20.23 -4.73
N ARG A 109 21.30 20.92 -3.70
CA ARG A 109 20.82 20.29 -2.47
C ARG A 109 19.30 20.34 -2.46
N PRO A 110 18.61 19.20 -2.64
CA PRO A 110 17.16 19.19 -2.59
C PRO A 110 16.67 19.67 -1.21
N PRO A 111 15.62 20.49 -1.15
CA PRO A 111 15.04 20.94 0.11
C PRO A 111 14.62 19.74 0.97
N THR A 112 14.97 19.78 2.26
CA THR A 112 14.62 18.71 3.21
C THR A 112 13.10 18.50 3.31
N SER A 113 12.30 19.53 3.05
CA SER A 113 10.84 19.45 2.96
C SER A 113 10.35 18.54 1.83
N ILE A 114 10.99 18.59 0.65
CA ILE A 114 10.63 17.76 -0.50
C ILE A 114 11.00 16.29 -0.23
N LEU A 115 12.16 16.04 0.41
CA LEU A 115 12.54 14.69 0.83
C LEU A 115 11.54 14.10 1.83
N ILE A 116 11.17 14.86 2.86
CA ILE A 116 10.18 14.43 3.86
C ILE A 116 8.83 14.12 3.20
N CYS A 117 8.39 14.97 2.26
CA CYS A 117 7.16 14.76 1.49
C CYS A 117 7.19 13.43 0.71
N ASN A 118 8.28 13.15 -0.01
CA ASN A 118 8.43 11.91 -0.75
C ASN A 118 8.42 10.69 0.16
N ILE A 119 9.08 10.76 1.32
CA ILE A 119 9.06 9.67 2.31
C ILE A 119 7.63 9.40 2.77
N PHE A 120 6.86 10.43 3.13
CA PHE A 120 5.45 10.26 3.54
C PHE A 120 4.59 9.64 2.43
N TRP A 121 4.76 10.06 1.18
CA TRP A 121 4.05 9.49 0.04
C TRP A 121 4.47 8.05 -0.26
N PHE A 122 5.76 7.71 -0.19
CA PHE A 122 6.21 6.32 -0.34
C PHE A 122 5.69 5.40 0.77
N LEU A 123 5.69 5.86 2.02
CA LEU A 123 5.10 5.10 3.13
C LEU A 123 3.60 4.92 2.91
N SER A 124 2.90 5.99 2.54
CA SER A 124 1.48 5.95 2.23
C SER A 124 1.18 4.91 1.14
N LEU A 125 1.96 4.91 0.05
CA LEU A 125 1.84 3.93 -1.04
C LEU A 125 2.07 2.52 -0.54
N SER A 126 3.12 2.33 0.27
CA SER A 126 3.48 1.03 0.84
C SER A 126 2.38 0.45 1.71
N PHE A 127 1.76 1.26 2.59
CA PHE A 127 0.64 0.82 3.41
C PHE A 127 -0.62 0.52 2.59
N SER A 128 -0.90 1.32 1.56
CA SER A 128 -1.99 1.03 0.60
C SER A 128 -1.75 -0.31 -0.10
N LEU A 129 -0.54 -0.55 -0.63
CA LEU A 129 -0.23 -1.80 -1.31
C LEU A 129 -0.24 -3.00 -0.36
N ALA A 130 0.25 -2.85 0.87
CA ALA A 130 0.17 -3.87 1.91
C ALA A 130 -1.28 -4.23 2.25
N SER A 131 -2.18 -3.24 2.32
CA SER A 131 -3.62 -3.51 2.52
C SER A 131 -4.25 -4.22 1.31
N ALA A 132 -3.85 -3.88 0.08
CA ALA A 132 -4.31 -4.57 -1.13
C ALA A 132 -3.84 -6.03 -1.15
N LEU A 133 -2.58 -6.27 -0.78
CA LEU A 133 -2.05 -7.63 -0.61
C LEU A 133 -2.83 -8.39 0.48
N GLY A 134 -3.08 -7.77 1.62
CA GLY A 134 -3.94 -8.36 2.66
C GLY A 134 -5.34 -8.70 2.14
N ALA A 135 -5.97 -7.78 1.40
CA ALA A 135 -7.30 -7.99 0.82
C ALA A 135 -7.33 -9.15 -0.17
N THR A 136 -6.32 -9.25 -1.05
CA THR A 136 -6.21 -10.38 -1.99
C THR A 136 -5.99 -11.71 -1.26
N LEU A 137 -5.18 -11.76 -0.20
CA LEU A 137 -4.98 -12.96 0.61
C LEU A 137 -6.28 -13.42 1.28
N VAL A 138 -7.05 -12.49 1.85
CA VAL A 138 -8.38 -12.80 2.43
C VAL A 138 -9.32 -13.35 1.35
N GLN A 139 -9.33 -12.75 0.15
CA GLN A 139 -10.15 -13.26 -0.95
C GLN A 139 -9.73 -14.65 -1.45
N GLN A 140 -8.42 -14.93 -1.50
CA GLN A 140 -7.91 -16.25 -1.86
C GLN A 140 -8.32 -17.29 -0.82
N TRP A 141 -8.21 -16.94 0.46
CA TRP A 141 -8.62 -17.80 1.56
C TRP A 141 -10.12 -18.11 1.51
N ILE A 142 -10.97 -17.08 1.34
CA ILE A 142 -12.42 -17.21 1.16
C ILE A 142 -12.75 -18.17 0.01
N ARG A 143 -12.08 -18.01 -1.13
CA ARG A 143 -12.33 -18.85 -2.31
C ARG A 143 -11.95 -20.31 -2.06
N SER A 144 -10.79 -20.54 -1.44
CA SER A 144 -10.34 -21.90 -1.07
C SER A 144 -11.31 -22.55 -0.09
N TYR A 145 -11.80 -21.79 0.91
CA TYR A 145 -12.77 -22.27 1.89
C TYR A 145 -14.09 -22.71 1.22
N LEU A 146 -14.64 -21.89 0.32
CA LEU A 146 -15.88 -22.24 -0.39
C LEU A 146 -15.69 -23.45 -1.32
N GLN A 147 -14.56 -23.56 -2.02
CA GLN A 147 -14.28 -24.70 -2.90
C GLN A 147 -14.16 -26.01 -2.14
N ASP A 148 -13.44 -26.02 -1.02
CA ASP A 148 -13.28 -27.22 -0.19
C ASP A 148 -14.59 -27.64 0.48
N SER A 149 -15.44 -26.65 0.83
CA SER A 149 -16.78 -26.89 1.37
C SER A 149 -17.74 -27.50 0.34
N GLN A 150 -17.58 -27.27 -0.96
CA GLN A 150 -18.52 -27.83 -1.95
C GLN A 150 -18.18 -29.27 -2.36
N ASN A 151 -16.93 -29.71 -2.19
CA ASN A 151 -16.42 -30.94 -2.80
C ASN A 151 -16.26 -32.14 -1.84
N THR A 152 -16.73 -32.03 -0.59
CA THR A 152 -16.29 -32.94 0.49
C THR A 152 -17.44 -33.67 1.22
N SER A 153 -17.24 -34.94 1.60
CA SER A 153 -18.17 -35.75 2.43
C SER A 153 -18.37 -35.13 3.83
N PRO A 154 -19.55 -35.26 4.48
CA PRO A 154 -19.89 -34.55 5.73
C PRO A 154 -18.87 -34.69 6.89
N ILE A 155 -18.18 -35.83 6.95
CA ILE A 155 -17.19 -36.14 7.99
C ILE A 155 -15.82 -35.55 7.64
N THR A 156 -15.45 -35.60 6.36
CA THR A 156 -14.20 -34.98 5.87
C THR A 156 -14.33 -33.45 5.88
N HIS A 157 -15.55 -32.94 5.70
CA HIS A 157 -15.93 -31.54 5.80
C HIS A 157 -15.63 -30.98 7.20
N ALA A 158 -16.04 -31.71 8.24
CA ALA A 158 -15.74 -31.35 9.62
C ALA A 158 -14.22 -31.34 9.91
N LYS A 159 -13.44 -32.27 9.33
CA LYS A 159 -11.97 -32.33 9.50
C LYS A 159 -11.24 -31.20 8.78
N ILE A 160 -11.64 -30.89 7.55
CA ILE A 160 -11.11 -29.76 6.79
C ILE A 160 -11.46 -28.46 7.52
N ARG A 161 -12.69 -28.32 8.03
CA ARG A 161 -13.11 -27.18 8.85
C ARG A 161 -12.28 -27.05 10.12
N ILE A 162 -11.93 -28.14 10.80
CA ILE A 162 -11.03 -28.10 11.97
C ILE A 162 -9.61 -27.65 11.57
N TYR A 163 -9.07 -28.14 10.45
CA TYR A 163 -7.73 -27.76 9.98
C TYR A 163 -7.68 -26.31 9.48
N LEU A 164 -8.74 -25.85 8.80
CA LEU A 164 -8.92 -24.45 8.41
C LEU A 164 -9.21 -23.56 9.61
N TYR A 165 -9.97 -24.02 10.61
CA TYR A 165 -10.20 -23.30 11.85
C TYR A 165 -8.91 -23.16 12.65
N ASP A 166 -8.07 -24.19 12.67
CA ASP A 166 -6.73 -24.11 13.25
C ASP A 166 -5.85 -23.16 12.43
N GLY A 167 -5.95 -23.17 11.11
CA GLY A 167 -5.37 -22.15 10.23
C GLY A 167 -5.86 -20.72 10.52
N ILE A 168 -7.17 -20.51 10.72
CA ILE A 168 -7.79 -19.23 11.09
C ILE A 168 -7.34 -18.76 12.47
N LYS A 169 -7.16 -19.69 13.42
CA LYS A 169 -6.75 -19.43 14.80
C LYS A 169 -5.24 -19.17 14.91
N VAL A 170 -4.44 -19.88 14.11
CA VAL A 170 -2.99 -19.70 13.98
C VAL A 170 -2.65 -18.44 13.19
N PHE A 171 -3.36 -18.15 12.08
CA PHE A 171 -3.16 -16.94 11.27
C PHE A 171 -3.96 -15.72 11.76
N LYS A 172 -4.79 -15.85 12.80
CA LYS A 172 -5.68 -14.79 13.30
C LYS A 172 -6.38 -14.04 12.14
N MET A 173 -7.05 -14.77 11.24
CA MET A 173 -7.69 -14.19 10.05
C MET A 173 -8.58 -12.99 10.39
N ASN A 174 -9.31 -13.07 11.51
CA ASN A 174 -10.14 -11.98 12.02
C ASN A 174 -9.32 -10.72 12.38
N THR A 175 -8.10 -10.88 12.88
CA THR A 175 -7.17 -9.77 13.12
C THR A 175 -6.67 -9.20 11.80
N ILE A 176 -6.33 -10.02 10.81
CA ILE A 176 -5.88 -9.54 9.49
C ILE A 176 -6.99 -8.74 8.82
N VAL A 177 -8.22 -9.27 8.76
CA VAL A 177 -9.40 -8.60 8.19
C VAL A 177 -9.66 -7.26 8.89
N GLY A 178 -9.52 -7.19 10.21
CA GLY A 178 -9.67 -5.93 10.95
C GLY A 178 -8.51 -4.94 10.77
N VAL A 179 -7.30 -5.42 10.50
CA VAL A 179 -6.10 -4.59 10.32
C VAL A 179 -6.04 -3.95 8.93
N ILE A 180 -6.56 -4.61 7.89
CA ILE A 180 -6.53 -4.10 6.51
C ILE A 180 -7.17 -2.70 6.37
N PRO A 181 -8.40 -2.44 6.86
CA PRO A 181 -8.99 -1.10 6.80
C PRO A 181 -8.17 -0.06 7.57
N ILE A 182 -7.55 -0.45 8.69
CA ILE A 182 -6.71 0.44 9.50
C ILE A 182 -5.47 0.87 8.70
N LEU A 183 -4.86 -0.04 7.93
CA LEU A 183 -3.73 0.31 7.04
C LEU A 183 -4.12 1.36 5.99
N ILE A 184 -5.31 1.24 5.39
CA ILE A 184 -5.82 2.24 4.44
C ILE A 184 -6.00 3.61 5.12
N HIS A 185 -6.57 3.65 6.31
CA HIS A 185 -6.72 4.91 7.04
C HIS A 185 -5.37 5.54 7.38
N ILE A 186 -4.41 4.74 7.86
CA ILE A 186 -3.04 5.21 8.13
C ILE A 186 -2.42 5.77 6.84
N SER A 187 -2.53 5.05 5.73
CA SER A 187 -2.06 5.48 4.42
C SER A 187 -2.63 6.83 4.00
N LEU A 188 -3.94 7.05 4.18
CA LEU A 188 -4.60 8.33 3.94
C LEU A 188 -4.05 9.46 4.81
N PHE A 189 -3.89 9.24 6.11
CA PHE A 189 -3.32 10.24 7.02
C PHE A 189 -1.90 10.65 6.61
N LEU A 190 -1.06 9.68 6.24
CA LEU A 190 0.29 9.95 5.75
C LEU A 190 0.28 10.76 4.44
N PHE A 191 -0.67 10.48 3.55
CA PHE A 191 -0.80 11.22 2.29
C PHE A 191 -1.19 12.68 2.52
N TYR A 192 -2.17 12.94 3.38
CA TYR A 192 -2.55 14.32 3.72
C TYR A 192 -1.40 15.08 4.40
N ALA A 193 -0.65 14.42 5.29
CA ALA A 193 0.55 15.01 5.89
C ALA A 193 1.59 15.37 4.82
N GLY A 194 1.81 14.50 3.83
CA GLY A 194 2.67 14.76 2.68
C GLY A 194 2.18 15.96 1.85
N ILE A 195 0.88 16.07 1.57
CA ILE A 195 0.30 17.23 0.86
C ILE A 195 0.57 18.53 1.62
N ILE A 196 0.34 18.56 2.93
CA ILE A 196 0.56 19.78 3.74
C ILE A 196 2.04 20.18 3.68
N ALA A 197 2.96 19.23 3.78
CA ALA A 197 4.39 19.47 3.65
C ALA A 197 4.77 19.98 2.24
N PHE A 198 4.15 19.43 1.19
CA PHE A 198 4.33 19.85 -0.20
C PHE A 198 3.91 21.31 -0.41
N PHE A 199 2.70 21.68 0.01
CA PHE A 199 2.20 23.06 -0.09
C PHE A 199 3.06 24.05 0.71
N TYR A 200 3.50 23.65 1.90
CA TYR A 200 4.41 24.48 2.69
C TYR A 200 5.77 24.69 2.01
N SER A 201 6.28 23.67 1.30
CA SER A 201 7.50 23.80 0.52
C SER A 201 7.35 24.76 -0.65
N ILE A 202 6.20 24.76 -1.33
CA ILE A 202 5.93 25.70 -2.44
C ILE A 202 5.85 27.13 -1.93
N ASN A 203 5.18 27.36 -0.80
CA ASN A 203 5.01 28.72 -0.25
C ASN A 203 6.31 29.33 0.30
N LYS A 204 7.35 28.52 0.54
CA LYS A 204 8.65 28.99 1.05
C LYS A 204 9.65 29.35 -0.05
N VAL A 205 9.35 29.00 -1.30
CA VAL A 205 10.13 29.39 -2.49
C VAL A 205 9.54 30.69 -3.02
#